data_AF-A0A661JA99-F1
#
_entry.id   AF-A0A661JA99-F1
#
_cell.length_a   1.000
_cell.length_b   1.000
_cell.length_c   1.000
_cell.angle_alpha   90.00
_cell.angle_beta   90.00
_cell.angle_gamma   90.00
#
_symmetry.space_group_name_H-M   'P 1'
#
loop_
_entity.id
_entity.type
_entity.pdbx_description
1 polymer ?
#
loop_
_entity_poly.entity_id
_entity_poly.type
_entity_poly.pdbx_seq_one_letter_code
_entity_poly.pdbx_strand_id
1 'polypeptide(L)'
;MFKEKTHLPIAEAVSLARDLLNALAYAHSHRGADDTLRKIFHLALNSKRVVVSDQVSKAKITDFGLVFQLNNMLDLTTSYEELSAFELAFMAPELFNRPPARMPDKMKQAADLYSFGLVFYQALTGKLPFKGPSPENFKKQHNEKYPVPPRVFISSIPAKLDEAILKCLHKDPKKRWRTPTELDLALEKIPT
;
A
#
# COMPACT_ATOMS: atom_id res chain seq x y z
N MET A 1 -8.84 -15.66 5.40
CA MET A 1 -7.51 -15.74 4.77
C MET A 1 -6.34 -15.25 5.64
N PHE A 2 -6.32 -14.02 6.18
CA PHE A 2 -5.26 -13.56 7.12
C PHE A 2 -5.40 -14.08 8.57
N LYS A 3 -6.47 -14.80 8.91
CA LYS A 3 -6.78 -15.22 10.30
C LYS A 3 -6.19 -16.58 10.70
N GLU A 4 -5.72 -17.40 9.76
CA GLU A 4 -5.23 -18.77 10.04
C GLU A 4 -3.79 -19.04 9.55
N LYS A 5 -3.33 -18.34 8.50
CA LYS A 5 -1.93 -18.40 8.05
C LYS A 5 -1.17 -17.17 8.55
N THR A 6 0.01 -17.38 9.15
CA THR A 6 0.91 -16.28 9.56
C THR A 6 1.44 -15.51 8.36
N HIS A 7 1.59 -16.14 7.19
CA HIS A 7 1.91 -15.54 5.90
C HIS A 7 1.36 -16.39 4.74
N LEU A 8 1.25 -15.83 3.54
CA LEU A 8 0.82 -16.53 2.33
C LEU A 8 2.02 -17.17 1.60
N PRO A 9 1.82 -18.31 0.90
CA PRO A 9 2.78 -18.79 -0.10
C PRO A 9 3.08 -17.74 -1.17
N ILE A 10 4.27 -17.76 -1.75
CA ILE A 10 4.75 -16.73 -2.70
C ILE A 10 3.79 -16.58 -3.89
N ALA A 11 3.38 -17.68 -4.51
CA ALA A 11 2.45 -17.65 -5.64
C ALA A 11 1.08 -17.06 -5.26
N GLU A 12 0.53 -17.42 -4.09
CA GLU A 12 -0.74 -16.85 -3.59
C GLU A 12 -0.59 -15.35 -3.31
N ALA A 13 0.52 -14.93 -2.70
CA ALA A 13 0.78 -13.53 -2.39
C ALA A 13 0.98 -12.69 -3.65
N VAL A 14 1.65 -13.23 -4.67
CA VAL A 14 1.80 -12.56 -5.97
C VAL A 14 0.47 -12.46 -6.69
N SER A 15 -0.35 -13.52 -6.70
CA SER A 15 -1.70 -13.47 -7.27
C SER A 15 -2.56 -12.37 -6.62
N LEU A 16 -2.57 -12.32 -5.27
CA LEU A 16 -3.22 -11.27 -4.51
C LEU A 16 -2.67 -9.88 -4.89
N ALA A 17 -1.34 -9.73 -4.93
CA ALA A 17 -0.70 -8.48 -5.29
C ALA A 17 -1.13 -7.96 -6.67
N ARG A 18 -1.18 -8.84 -7.68
CA ARG A 18 -1.61 -8.49 -9.04
C ARG A 18 -3.07 -8.04 -9.08
N ASP A 19 -3.97 -8.72 -8.37
CA ASP A 19 -5.38 -8.30 -8.26
C ASP A 19 -5.51 -6.89 -7.63
N LEU A 20 -4.76 -6.60 -6.56
CA LEU A 20 -4.78 -5.28 -5.93
C LEU A 20 -4.19 -4.19 -6.84
N LEU A 21 -3.12 -4.49 -7.58
CA LEU A 21 -2.53 -3.55 -8.54
C LEU A 21 -3.49 -3.21 -9.67
N ASN A 22 -4.23 -4.20 -10.17
CA ASN A 22 -5.28 -3.99 -11.17
C ASN A 22 -6.40 -3.09 -10.63
N ALA A 23 -6.84 -3.31 -9.39
CA ALA A 23 -7.83 -2.45 -8.75
C ALA A 23 -7.34 -1.00 -8.56
N LEU A 24 -6.08 -0.82 -8.14
CA LEU A 24 -5.47 0.51 -8.03
C LEU A 24 -5.31 1.18 -9.41
N ALA A 25 -4.87 0.45 -10.43
CA ALA A 25 -4.76 0.96 -11.80
C ALA A 25 -6.11 1.44 -12.33
N TYR A 26 -7.17 0.65 -12.10
CA TYR A 26 -8.53 1.01 -12.46
C TYR A 26 -8.99 2.28 -11.74
N ALA A 27 -8.80 2.38 -10.42
CA ALA A 27 -9.18 3.57 -9.64
C ALA A 27 -8.40 4.82 -10.10
N HIS A 28 -7.09 4.69 -10.33
CA HIS A 28 -6.20 5.80 -10.73
C HIS A 28 -6.49 6.32 -12.15
N SER A 29 -7.19 5.53 -12.96
CA SER A 29 -7.59 5.88 -14.33
C SER A 29 -9.11 5.99 -14.50
N HIS A 30 -9.87 5.97 -13.40
CA HIS A 30 -11.32 5.92 -13.44
C HIS A 30 -11.92 7.12 -14.19
N ARG A 31 -12.93 6.82 -15.00
CA ARG A 31 -13.73 7.79 -15.74
C ARG A 31 -15.18 7.66 -15.32
N GLY A 32 -15.86 8.80 -15.20
CA GLY A 32 -17.29 8.85 -14.93
C GLY A 32 -18.10 8.27 -16.10
N ALA A 33 -19.41 8.10 -15.89
CA ALA A 33 -20.33 7.68 -16.96
C ALA A 33 -20.37 8.68 -18.13
N ASP A 34 -19.94 9.93 -17.89
CA ASP A 34 -19.76 11.01 -18.85
C ASP A 34 -18.37 11.01 -19.53
N ASP A 35 -17.58 9.95 -19.36
CA ASP A 35 -16.19 9.79 -19.81
C ASP A 35 -15.20 10.82 -19.21
N THR A 36 -15.62 11.63 -18.24
CA THR A 36 -14.73 12.60 -17.59
C THR A 36 -13.74 11.88 -16.68
N LEU A 37 -12.47 12.26 -16.73
CA LEU A 37 -11.44 11.66 -15.88
C LEU A 37 -11.67 12.06 -14.42
N ARG A 38 -11.96 11.06 -13.58
CA ARG A 38 -12.22 11.21 -12.14
C ARG A 38 -11.35 10.21 -11.39
N LYS A 39 -10.07 10.56 -11.23
CA LYS A 39 -9.11 9.67 -10.56
C LYS A 39 -9.49 9.49 -9.10
N ILE A 40 -9.50 8.25 -8.66
CA ILE A 40 -9.77 7.86 -7.28
C ILE A 40 -8.45 7.33 -6.71
N PHE A 41 -8.05 7.85 -5.54
CA PHE A 41 -6.89 7.39 -4.79
C PHE A 41 -7.36 6.84 -3.45
N HIS A 42 -6.83 5.70 -3.03
CA HIS A 42 -7.32 5.04 -1.82
C HIS A 42 -6.81 5.74 -0.55
N LEU A 43 -5.49 6.02 -0.49
CA LEU A 43 -4.70 6.71 0.53
C LEU A 43 -4.76 6.16 1.96
N ALA A 44 -5.62 5.18 2.21
CA ALA A 44 -5.76 4.46 3.47
C ALA A 44 -5.56 2.94 3.31
N LEU A 45 -4.86 2.45 2.29
CA LEU A 45 -4.85 1.01 1.99
C LEU A 45 -4.14 0.23 3.11
N ASN A 46 -4.76 -0.83 3.61
CA ASN A 46 -4.14 -1.79 4.54
C ASN A 46 -4.78 -3.17 4.38
N SER A 47 -4.24 -4.18 5.09
CA SER A 47 -4.71 -5.56 4.97
C SER A 47 -6.12 -5.83 5.48
N LYS A 48 -6.71 -4.94 6.32
CA LYS A 48 -8.13 -5.04 6.71
C LYS A 48 -9.08 -4.56 5.62
N ARG A 49 -8.59 -3.80 4.65
CA ARG A 49 -9.33 -3.27 3.49
C ARG A 49 -9.13 -4.12 2.23
N VAL A 50 -8.64 -5.35 2.43
CA VAL A 50 -8.48 -6.37 1.39
C VAL A 50 -9.37 -7.54 1.72
N VAL A 51 -10.32 -7.83 0.83
CA VAL A 51 -11.21 -8.99 0.95
C VAL A 51 -10.81 -10.00 -0.12
N VAL A 52 -10.75 -11.28 0.25
CA VAL A 52 -10.49 -12.36 -0.70
C VAL A 52 -11.73 -13.23 -0.77
N SER A 53 -12.22 -13.45 -1.98
CA SER A 53 -13.35 -14.34 -2.22
C SER A 53 -12.85 -15.78 -2.32
N ASP A 54 -13.31 -16.63 -1.40
CA ASP A 54 -12.93 -18.05 -1.38
C ASP A 54 -13.45 -18.81 -2.62
N GLN A 55 -14.51 -18.33 -3.26
CA GLN A 55 -15.12 -18.98 -4.43
C GLN A 55 -14.36 -18.73 -5.74
N VAL A 56 -13.81 -17.52 -5.91
CA VAL A 56 -13.13 -17.13 -7.16
C VAL A 56 -11.63 -16.91 -6.98
N SER A 57 -11.11 -17.07 -5.76
CA SER A 57 -9.71 -16.81 -5.38
C SER A 57 -9.21 -15.43 -5.84
N LYS A 58 -10.10 -14.43 -5.80
CA LYS A 58 -9.80 -13.05 -6.20
C LYS A 58 -9.77 -12.12 -5.01
N ALA A 59 -8.76 -11.24 -4.98
CA ALA A 59 -8.66 -10.16 -4.01
C ALA A 59 -9.36 -8.89 -4.50
N LYS A 60 -10.01 -8.18 -3.59
CA LYS A 60 -10.68 -6.88 -3.83
C LYS A 60 -10.28 -5.89 -2.76
N ILE A 61 -10.22 -4.61 -3.15
CA ILE A 61 -10.00 -3.48 -2.24
C ILE A 61 -11.37 -2.89 -1.84
N THR A 62 -11.57 -2.63 -0.56
CA THR A 62 -12.75 -1.94 -0.01
C THR A 62 -12.41 -0.52 0.42
N ASP A 63 -13.42 0.30 0.73
CA ASP A 63 -13.26 1.56 1.46
C ASP A 63 -12.46 2.69 0.77
N PHE A 64 -12.50 2.78 -0.57
CA PHE A 64 -11.95 3.91 -1.35
C PHE A 64 -12.49 5.31 -0.93
N GLY A 65 -13.53 5.38 -0.10
CA GLY A 65 -14.16 6.63 0.36
C GLY A 65 -13.54 7.29 1.61
N LEU A 66 -12.58 6.64 2.29
CA LEU A 66 -11.99 7.17 3.52
C LEU A 66 -11.05 8.36 3.28
N VAL A 67 -10.72 8.66 2.02
CA VAL A 67 -9.92 9.82 1.61
C VAL A 67 -10.51 11.14 2.12
N PHE A 68 -11.84 11.25 2.17
CA PHE A 68 -12.54 12.46 2.62
C PHE A 68 -12.36 12.68 4.13
N GLN A 69 -12.37 11.60 4.91
CA GLN A 69 -12.10 11.65 6.34
C GLN A 69 -10.64 12.05 6.60
N LEU A 70 -9.69 11.42 5.90
CA LEU A 70 -8.28 11.80 6.00
C LEU A 70 -8.02 13.25 5.60
N ASN A 71 -8.69 13.76 4.56
CA ASN A 71 -8.59 15.16 4.17
C ASN A 71 -9.10 16.09 5.28
N ASN A 72 -10.30 15.85 5.82
CA ASN A 72 -10.87 16.70 6.85
C ASN A 72 -10.05 16.66 8.15
N MET A 73 -9.59 15.47 8.57
CA MET A 73 -8.76 15.30 9.77
C MET A 73 -7.41 16.03 9.62
N LEU A 74 -6.72 15.85 8.50
CA LEU A 74 -5.37 16.39 8.30
C LEU A 74 -5.35 17.87 7.91
N ASP A 75 -6.43 18.42 7.35
CA ASP A 75 -6.50 19.83 6.95
C ASP A 75 -6.98 20.74 8.10
N LEU A 76 -7.70 20.20 9.09
CA LEU A 76 -8.26 20.98 10.20
C LEU A 76 -7.43 20.96 11.49
N THR A 77 -6.82 19.83 11.86
CA THR A 77 -6.20 19.69 13.20
C THR A 77 -4.72 19.29 13.16
N THR A 78 -4.20 18.81 12.02
CA THR A 78 -2.89 18.14 11.93
C THR A 78 -2.72 17.04 12.99
N SER A 79 -3.82 16.51 13.54
CA SER A 79 -3.79 15.50 14.59
C SER A 79 -3.99 14.13 13.98
N TYR A 80 -3.02 13.25 14.22
CA TYR A 80 -3.08 11.83 13.88
C TYR A 80 -3.67 11.01 15.03
N GLU A 81 -4.16 11.65 16.10
CA GLU A 81 -4.60 11.01 17.34
C GLU A 81 -5.88 10.17 17.15
N GLU A 82 -6.67 10.50 16.12
CA GLU A 82 -7.85 9.72 15.73
C GLU A 82 -7.50 8.45 14.94
N LEU A 83 -6.27 8.33 14.42
CA LEU A 83 -5.83 7.16 13.68
C LEU A 83 -5.28 6.09 14.63
N SER A 84 -5.69 4.84 14.41
CA SER A 84 -5.14 3.73 15.16
C SER A 84 -3.66 3.47 14.81
N ALA A 85 -2.90 2.89 15.76
CA ALA A 85 -1.53 2.41 15.49
C ALA A 85 -1.46 1.44 14.30
N PHE A 86 -2.54 0.68 14.07
CA PHE A 86 -2.63 -0.21 12.91
C PHE A 86 -2.72 0.58 11.60
N GLU A 87 -3.47 1.66 11.53
CA GLU A 87 -3.58 2.50 10.32
C GLU A 87 -2.30 3.26 10.04
N LEU A 88 -1.69 3.82 11.09
CA LEU A 88 -0.42 4.53 11.00
C LEU A 88 0.70 3.63 10.44
N ALA A 89 0.66 2.33 10.73
CA ALA A 89 1.64 1.36 10.23
C ALA A 89 1.62 1.16 8.70
N PHE A 90 0.55 1.57 8.00
CA PHE A 90 0.44 1.49 6.54
C PHE A 90 0.54 2.85 5.84
N MET A 91 0.62 3.94 6.59
CA MET A 91 0.54 5.29 6.07
C MET A 91 1.81 5.67 5.30
N ALA A 92 1.65 6.27 4.12
CA ALA A 92 2.76 6.75 3.32
C ALA A 92 3.47 7.95 3.99
N PRO A 93 4.81 8.07 3.89
CA PRO A 93 5.59 9.13 4.54
C PRO A 93 5.07 10.54 4.26
N GLU A 94 4.70 10.82 3.00
CA GLU A 94 4.18 12.11 2.56
C GLU A 94 2.87 12.53 3.23
N LEU A 95 2.03 11.58 3.65
CA LEU A 95 0.76 11.86 4.31
C LEU A 95 0.97 12.36 5.74
N PHE A 96 2.13 12.09 6.37
CA PHE A 96 2.51 12.67 7.66
C PHE A 96 2.99 14.13 7.57
N ASN A 97 3.18 14.64 6.35
CA ASN A 97 3.79 15.94 6.09
C ASN A 97 2.82 16.92 5.44
N ARG A 98 1.73 16.42 4.84
CA ARG A 98 0.68 17.26 4.23
C ARG A 98 -0.62 16.48 4.04
N PRO A 99 -1.77 17.18 4.09
CA PRO A 99 -3.06 16.56 3.79
C PRO A 99 -3.14 16.13 2.32
N PRO A 100 -3.85 15.04 2.01
CA PRO A 100 -3.96 14.56 0.64
C PRO A 100 -4.59 15.57 -0.32
N ALA A 101 -5.51 16.43 0.12
CA ALA A 101 -6.09 17.50 -0.69
C ALA A 101 -5.04 18.43 -1.33
N ARG A 102 -3.89 18.63 -0.67
CA ARG A 102 -2.78 19.48 -1.14
C ARG A 102 -1.68 18.71 -1.87
N MET A 103 -1.91 17.43 -2.17
CA MET A 103 -0.97 16.59 -2.90
C MET A 103 -1.31 16.51 -4.39
N PRO A 104 -0.31 16.59 -5.30
CA PRO A 104 -0.53 16.31 -6.71
C PRO A 104 -0.83 14.82 -6.92
N ASP A 105 -1.59 14.50 -7.97
CA ASP A 105 -1.99 13.12 -8.31
C ASP A 105 -0.84 12.12 -8.31
N LYS A 106 0.31 12.48 -8.90
CA LYS A 106 1.48 11.59 -8.93
C LYS A 106 1.97 11.19 -7.54
N MET A 107 1.85 12.09 -6.56
CA MET A 107 2.22 11.80 -5.17
C MET A 107 1.16 10.94 -4.48
N LYS A 108 -0.14 11.15 -4.78
CA LYS A 108 -1.24 10.29 -4.30
C LYS A 108 -1.11 8.85 -4.83
N GLN A 109 -0.76 8.69 -6.11
CA GLN A 109 -0.47 7.38 -6.71
C GLN A 109 0.70 6.68 -6.02
N ALA A 110 1.78 7.43 -5.78
CA ALA A 110 2.95 6.90 -5.08
C ALA A 110 2.63 6.51 -3.63
N ALA A 111 1.73 7.23 -2.95
CA ALA A 111 1.26 6.90 -1.61
C ALA A 111 0.48 5.57 -1.60
N ASP A 112 -0.44 5.36 -2.55
CA ASP A 112 -1.14 4.08 -2.71
C ASP A 112 -0.18 2.92 -2.95
N LEU A 113 0.85 3.11 -3.77
CA LEU A 113 1.87 2.09 -4.04
C LEU A 113 2.73 1.77 -2.81
N TYR A 114 2.97 2.75 -1.94
CA TYR A 114 3.66 2.53 -0.68
C TYR A 114 2.84 1.65 0.27
N SER A 115 1.58 2.01 0.48
CA SER A 115 0.66 1.24 1.32
C SER A 115 0.40 -0.16 0.75
N PHE A 116 0.28 -0.29 -0.58
CA PHE A 116 0.27 -1.58 -1.27
C PHE A 116 1.53 -2.39 -0.96
N GLY A 117 2.71 -1.77 -1.03
CA GLY A 117 3.98 -2.42 -0.70
C GLY A 117 3.99 -2.99 0.72
N LEU A 118 3.38 -2.29 1.69
CA LEU A 118 3.25 -2.76 3.07
C LEU A 118 2.25 -3.91 3.22
N VAL A 119 1.12 -3.87 2.49
CA VAL A 119 0.19 -5.00 2.42
C VAL A 119 0.88 -6.23 1.84
N PHE A 120 1.63 -6.06 0.75
CA PHE A 120 2.32 -7.17 0.10
C PHE A 120 3.45 -7.74 0.96
N TYR A 121 4.23 -6.85 1.59
CA TYR A 121 5.24 -7.22 2.59
C TYR A 121 4.62 -8.05 3.72
N GLN A 122 3.50 -7.59 4.27
CA GLN A 122 2.81 -8.30 5.35
C GLN A 122 2.23 -9.64 4.87
N ALA A 123 1.68 -9.70 3.68
CA ALA A 123 1.17 -10.95 3.11
C ALA A 123 2.27 -12.01 2.99
N LEU A 124 3.49 -11.62 2.59
CA LEU A 124 4.63 -12.55 2.43
C LEU A 124 5.32 -12.92 3.74
N THR A 125 5.39 -12.00 4.70
CA THR A 125 6.23 -12.18 5.90
C THR A 125 5.45 -12.36 7.19
N GLY A 126 4.16 -12.04 7.19
CA GLY A 126 3.34 -11.92 8.41
C GLY A 126 3.68 -10.72 9.28
N LYS A 127 4.60 -9.85 8.83
CA LYS A 127 5.18 -8.77 9.64
C LYS A 127 4.98 -7.42 8.96
N LEU A 128 5.12 -6.35 9.73
CA LEU A 128 5.28 -5.00 9.22
C LEU A 128 6.65 -4.46 9.62
N PRO A 129 7.31 -3.66 8.75
CA PRO A 129 8.64 -3.11 9.03
C PRO A 129 8.63 -2.02 10.11
N PHE A 130 7.49 -1.39 10.36
CA PHE A 130 7.33 -0.27 11.28
C PHE A 130 6.26 -0.56 12.33
N LYS A 131 6.56 -0.23 13.58
CA LYS A 131 5.68 -0.41 14.75
C LYS A 131 6.01 0.64 15.78
N GLY A 132 5.01 1.21 16.45
CA GLY A 132 5.25 2.28 17.43
C GLY A 132 4.05 2.55 18.32
N PRO A 133 4.25 3.21 19.46
CA PRO A 133 3.16 3.58 20.36
C PRO A 133 2.47 4.90 19.99
N SER A 134 3.08 5.73 19.14
CA SER A 134 2.57 7.07 18.82
C SER A 134 2.72 7.44 17.34
N PRO A 135 1.94 8.41 16.84
CA PRO A 135 2.08 8.93 15.48
C PRO A 135 3.47 9.48 15.16
N GLU A 136 4.14 10.16 16.09
CA GLU A 136 5.49 10.71 15.89
C GLU A 136 6.51 9.59 15.67
N ASN A 137 6.35 8.47 16.40
CA ASN A 137 7.20 7.31 16.24
C ASN A 137 7.01 6.67 14.86
N PHE A 138 5.75 6.53 14.40
CA PHE A 138 5.47 6.07 13.04
C PHE A 138 6.02 7.04 12.01
N LYS A 139 5.76 8.34 12.13
CA LYS A 139 6.29 9.38 11.23
C LYS A 139 7.80 9.27 11.07
N LYS A 140 8.54 9.17 12.20
CA LYS A 140 9.99 9.00 12.18
C LYS A 140 10.42 7.74 11.42
N GLN A 141 9.80 6.60 11.72
CA GLN A 141 10.14 5.33 11.05
C GLN A 141 9.79 5.35 9.55
N HIS A 142 8.62 5.86 9.19
CA HIS A 142 8.18 5.96 7.81
C HIS A 142 9.08 6.93 7.03
N ASN A 143 9.59 8.01 7.62
CA ASN A 143 10.50 8.94 6.96
C ASN A 143 11.96 8.45 6.88
N GLU A 144 12.47 7.81 7.93
CA GLU A 144 13.93 7.63 8.09
C GLU A 144 14.39 6.17 8.08
N LYS A 145 13.58 5.25 8.60
CA LYS A 145 14.01 3.85 8.82
C LYS A 145 13.87 3.02 7.55
N TYR A 146 14.96 2.40 7.10
CA TYR A 146 14.89 1.42 6.00
C TYR A 146 14.14 0.15 6.46
N PRO A 147 13.17 -0.36 5.67
CA PRO A 147 12.51 -1.61 5.96
C PRO A 147 13.49 -2.78 5.84
N VAL A 148 13.40 -3.76 6.75
CA VAL A 148 14.16 -5.01 6.63
C VAL A 148 13.65 -5.76 5.39
N PRO A 149 14.50 -6.21 4.47
CA PRO A 149 14.06 -6.94 3.27
C PRO A 149 13.25 -8.20 3.61
N PRO A 150 12.10 -8.45 2.96
CA PRO A 150 11.33 -9.69 3.12
C PRO A 150 12.15 -10.99 3.09
N ARG A 151 13.17 -11.06 2.22
CA ARG A 151 14.07 -12.22 2.09
C ARG A 151 14.88 -12.56 3.34
N VAL A 152 15.06 -11.61 4.24
CA VAL A 152 15.70 -11.87 5.55
C VAL A 152 14.82 -12.78 6.41
N PHE A 153 13.50 -12.73 6.24
CA PHE A 153 12.56 -13.58 6.97
C PHE A 153 12.21 -14.85 6.21
N ILE A 154 12.08 -14.77 4.89
CA ILE A 154 11.68 -15.88 4.01
C ILE A 154 12.70 -15.98 2.87
N SER A 155 13.73 -16.81 3.05
CA SER A 155 14.88 -16.90 2.14
C SER A 155 14.52 -17.38 0.72
N SER A 156 13.38 -18.07 0.57
CA SER A 156 12.85 -18.53 -0.72
C SER A 156 12.23 -17.43 -1.58
N ILE A 157 12.00 -16.23 -1.04
CA ILE A 157 11.52 -15.09 -1.84
C ILE A 157 12.56 -14.76 -2.92
N PRO A 158 12.17 -14.67 -4.22
CA PRO A 158 13.08 -14.28 -5.28
C PRO A 158 13.66 -12.88 -5.07
N ALA A 159 14.93 -12.66 -5.42
CA ALA A 159 15.61 -11.36 -5.28
C ALA A 159 14.84 -10.21 -5.93
N LYS A 160 14.34 -10.42 -7.15
CA LYS A 160 13.55 -9.42 -7.88
C LYS A 160 12.24 -9.06 -7.18
N LEU A 161 11.64 -10.00 -6.45
CA LEU A 161 10.39 -9.76 -5.70
C LEU A 161 10.65 -8.88 -4.49
N ASP A 162 11.74 -9.19 -3.77
CA ASP A 162 12.25 -8.43 -2.64
C ASP A 162 12.56 -6.97 -3.05
N GLU A 163 13.28 -6.79 -4.15
CA GLU A 163 13.58 -5.48 -4.74
C GLU A 163 12.32 -4.72 -5.15
N ALA A 164 11.34 -5.40 -5.75
CA ALA A 164 10.08 -4.78 -6.17
C ALA A 164 9.29 -4.22 -4.97
N ILE A 165 9.22 -4.98 -3.88
CA ILE A 165 8.59 -4.55 -2.62
C ILE A 165 9.37 -3.40 -2.00
N LEU A 166 10.69 -3.49 -1.90
CA LEU A 166 11.53 -2.42 -1.35
C LEU A 166 11.44 -1.14 -2.17
N LYS A 167 11.28 -1.22 -3.50
CA LYS A 167 11.03 -0.07 -4.36
C LYS A 167 9.68 0.59 -4.07
N CYS A 168 8.63 -0.17 -3.72
CA CYS A 168 7.38 0.42 -3.20
C CYS A 168 7.60 1.19 -1.89
N LEU A 169 8.46 0.67 -1.02
CA LEU A 169 8.72 1.21 0.32
C LEU A 169 9.78 2.32 0.35
N HIS A 170 10.24 2.79 -0.81
CA HIS A 170 11.19 3.88 -0.89
C HIS A 170 10.58 5.16 -0.26
N LYS A 171 11.39 5.90 0.52
CA LYS A 171 10.92 7.07 1.27
C LYS A 171 10.50 8.21 0.35
N ASP A 172 11.36 8.52 -0.62
CA ASP A 172 11.04 9.45 -1.72
C ASP A 172 10.01 8.82 -2.67
N PRO A 173 8.80 9.41 -2.82
CA PRO A 173 7.76 8.91 -3.72
C PRO A 173 8.20 8.89 -5.20
N LYS A 174 9.16 9.72 -5.61
CA LYS A 174 9.65 9.77 -7.00
C LYS A 174 10.50 8.56 -7.39
N LYS A 175 11.06 7.86 -6.39
CA LYS A 175 11.89 6.66 -6.59
C LYS A 175 11.08 5.35 -6.51
N ARG A 176 9.77 5.44 -6.25
CA ARG A 176 8.83 4.30 -6.30
C ARG A 176 8.45 3.99 -7.74
N TRP A 177 7.63 2.95 -7.92
CA TRP A 177 6.99 2.64 -9.20
C TRP A 177 6.13 3.81 -9.67
N ARG A 178 6.12 4.08 -10.98
CA ARG A 178 5.38 5.20 -11.58
C ARG A 178 3.88 4.95 -11.59
N THR A 179 3.47 3.69 -11.81
CA THR A 179 2.06 3.30 -11.88
C THR A 179 1.88 1.88 -11.32
N PRO A 180 0.68 1.52 -10.85
CA PRO A 180 0.37 0.13 -10.49
C PRO A 180 0.60 -0.85 -11.65
N THR A 181 0.30 -0.45 -12.88
CA THR A 181 0.53 -1.26 -14.09
C THR A 181 2.01 -1.54 -14.35
N GLU A 182 2.90 -0.57 -14.13
CA GLU A 182 4.36 -0.78 -14.27
C GLU A 182 4.84 -1.87 -13.30
N LEU A 183 4.35 -1.84 -12.06
CA LEU A 183 4.67 -2.83 -11.06
C LEU A 183 4.07 -4.20 -11.40
N ASP A 184 2.81 -4.27 -11.83
CA ASP A 184 2.19 -5.54 -12.24
C ASP A 184 3.00 -6.26 -13.34
N LEU A 185 3.41 -5.52 -14.38
CA LEU A 185 4.27 -6.04 -15.45
C LEU A 185 5.65 -6.47 -14.96
N ALA A 186 6.17 -5.85 -13.90
CA ALA A 186 7.42 -6.27 -13.28
C ALA A 186 7.24 -7.57 -12.50
N LEU A 187 6.12 -7.73 -11.77
CA LEU A 187 5.80 -8.93 -11.00
C LEU A 187 5.54 -10.15 -11.91
N GLU A 188 4.89 -9.95 -13.05
CA GLU A 188 4.64 -11.01 -14.04
C GLU A 188 5.89 -11.72 -14.54
N LYS A 189 7.03 -11.00 -14.57
CA LYS A 189 8.32 -11.53 -15.04
C LYS A 189 9.11 -12.27 -13.98
N ILE A 190 8.58 -12.36 -12.75
CA ILE A 190 9.25 -13.00 -11.63
C ILE A 190 8.73 -14.44 -11.53
N PRO A 191 9.60 -15.45 -11.58
CA PRO A 191 9.19 -16.83 -11.36
C PRO A 191 8.73 -17.00 -9.90
N THR A 192 7.53 -17.55 -9.72
CA THR A 192 6.89 -17.81 -8.42
C THR A 192 6.64 -19.27 -8.18
#